data_AF-A0A519D3J5-F1
#
_entry.id   AF-A0A519D3J5-F1
#
_cell.length_a   1.000
_cell.length_b   1.000
_cell.length_c   1.000
_cell.angle_alpha   90.00
_cell.angle_beta   90.00
_cell.angle_gamma   90.00
#
_symmetry.space_group_name_H-M   'P 1'
#
loop_
_entity.id
_entity.type
_entity.pdbx_description
1 polymer ?
#
loop_
_entity_poly.entity_id
_entity_poly.type
_entity_poly.pdbx_seq_one_letter_code
_entity_poly.pdbx_strand_id
1 'polypeptide(L)'
;MKKEMKNEEAVSPVIATILMVAITVVLAGVLYVWASDLASSNQSDGPSMYVLSTADHADDVEDDAGLMTLTFGNGNDLDWALVQIEIIKDSVPVTCDNPDLTGGNCGASQHGGADGTSWEKGETIILSSTGGVVSRTTATSLCPLLFT
;
A
#
# COMPACT_ATOMS: atom_id res chain seq x y z
N MET A 1 0.38 26.97 -64.38
CA MET A 1 1.07 27.74 -63.31
C MET A 1 0.16 27.78 -62.09
N LYS A 2 0.77 27.67 -60.91
CA LYS A 2 0.15 27.25 -59.63
C LYS A 2 -0.83 28.31 -59.10
N LYS A 3 -1.98 27.88 -58.56
CA LYS A 3 -2.88 28.74 -57.78
C LYS A 3 -2.22 28.98 -56.43
N GLU A 4 -1.68 30.18 -56.24
CA GLU A 4 -1.19 30.66 -54.95
C GLU A 4 -2.39 30.86 -54.02
N MET A 5 -2.65 29.88 -53.16
CA MET A 5 -3.58 30.02 -52.03
C MET A 5 -2.87 30.76 -50.90
N LYS A 6 -2.74 32.08 -51.00
CA LYS A 6 -2.34 32.89 -49.85
C LYS A 6 -3.57 33.26 -49.04
N ASN A 7 -4.02 32.32 -48.20
CA ASN A 7 -4.87 32.65 -47.07
C ASN A 7 -3.97 33.16 -45.93
N GLU A 8 -3.50 34.40 -46.08
CA GLU A 8 -2.93 35.18 -45.00
C GLU A 8 -3.91 36.30 -44.67
N GLU A 9 -5.12 35.93 -44.24
CA GLU A 9 -5.95 36.85 -43.48
C GLU A 9 -5.23 37.11 -42.15
N ALA A 10 -4.61 38.29 -42.10
CA ALA A 10 -3.98 38.84 -40.92
C ALA A 10 -4.99 38.85 -39.77
N VAL A 11 -4.77 37.97 -38.79
CA VAL A 11 -5.44 38.05 -37.50
C VAL A 11 -5.11 39.44 -36.94
N SER A 12 -6.10 40.32 -36.86
CA SER A 12 -5.92 41.69 -36.37
C SER A 12 -5.16 41.66 -35.02
N PRO A 13 -4.16 42.54 -34.78
CA PRO A 13 -3.31 42.50 -33.60
C PRO A 13 -4.08 42.40 -32.28
N VAL A 14 -5.24 43.04 -32.19
CA VAL A 14 -6.11 42.99 -31.02
C VAL A 14 -6.86 41.66 -30.93
N ILE A 15 -7.40 41.18 -32.06
CA ILE A 15 -8.18 39.93 -32.11
C ILE A 15 -7.28 38.72 -31.82
N ALA A 16 -6.02 38.75 -32.26
CA ALA A 16 -5.04 37.71 -31.98
C ALA A 16 -4.79 37.56 -30.47
N THR A 17 -4.65 38.69 -29.76
CA THR A 17 -4.38 38.67 -28.32
C THR A 17 -5.56 38.16 -27.51
N ILE A 18 -6.80 38.50 -27.88
CA ILE A 18 -8.01 38.03 -27.20
C ILE A 18 -8.13 36.51 -27.34
N LEU A 19 -7.87 35.96 -28.53
CA LEU A 19 -7.92 34.51 -28.76
C LEU A 19 -6.84 33.76 -27.96
N MET A 20 -5.64 34.32 -27.87
CA MET A 20 -4.54 33.75 -27.11
C MET A 20 -4.78 33.77 -25.59
N VAL A 21 -5.37 34.85 -25.07
CA VAL A 21 -5.74 34.93 -23.65
C VAL A 21 -6.91 34.01 -23.34
N ALA A 22 -7.90 33.91 -24.24
CA ALA A 22 -9.05 33.04 -24.04
C ALA A 22 -8.64 31.57 -23.88
N ILE A 23 -7.75 31.04 -24.73
CA ILE A 23 -7.33 29.64 -24.64
C ILE A 23 -6.51 29.36 -23.38
N THR A 24 -5.67 30.30 -22.94
CA THR A 24 -4.83 30.12 -21.74
C THR A 24 -5.67 30.12 -20.46
N VAL A 25 -6.71 30.95 -20.36
CA VAL A 25 -7.65 30.93 -19.24
C VAL A 25 -8.42 29.61 -19.18
N VAL A 26 -8.84 29.08 -20.34
CA VAL A 26 -9.52 27.77 -20.41
C VAL A 26 -8.59 26.64 -19.97
N LEU A 27 -7.36 26.59 -20.49
CA LEU A 27 -6.37 25.58 -20.11
C LEU A 27 -6.03 25.65 -18.62
N ALA A 28 -5.87 26.86 -18.07
CA ALA A 28 -5.64 27.07 -16.66
C ALA A 28 -6.84 26.60 -15.80
N GLY A 29 -8.08 26.84 -16.26
CA GLY A 29 -9.29 26.36 -15.59
C GLY A 29 -9.40 24.84 -15.57
N VAL A 30 -9.14 24.18 -16.72
CA VAL A 30 -9.16 22.70 -16.80
C VAL A 30 -8.07 22.10 -15.92
N LEU A 31 -6.85 22.66 -15.95
CA LEU A 31 -5.77 22.24 -15.06
C LEU A 31 -6.10 22.48 -13.58
N TYR A 32 -6.78 23.58 -13.24
CA TYR A 32 -7.20 23.85 -11.87
C TYR A 32 -8.20 22.84 -11.35
N VAL A 33 -9.21 22.46 -12.15
CA VAL A 33 -10.20 21.44 -11.76
C VAL A 33 -9.52 20.08 -11.58
N TRP A 34 -8.62 19.71 -12.51
CA TRP A 34 -7.87 18.46 -12.41
C TRP A 34 -6.91 18.42 -11.22
N ALA A 35 -6.21 19.53 -10.96
CA ALA A 35 -5.33 19.66 -9.80
C ALA A 35 -6.11 19.72 -8.48
N SER A 36 -7.31 20.31 -8.47
CA SER A 36 -8.17 20.37 -7.28
C SER A 36 -8.73 19.00 -6.92
N ASP A 37 -9.07 18.17 -7.91
CA ASP A 37 -9.50 16.79 -7.69
C ASP A 37 -8.38 15.94 -7.08
N LEU A 38 -7.15 16.10 -7.60
CA LEU A 38 -5.95 15.51 -7.02
C LEU A 38 -5.68 16.02 -5.60
N ALA A 39 -5.70 17.33 -5.37
CA ALA A 39 -5.41 17.92 -4.06
C ALA A 39 -6.49 17.61 -3.01
N SER A 40 -7.75 17.54 -3.41
CA SER A 40 -8.85 17.09 -2.56
C SER A 40 -8.69 15.63 -2.16
N SER A 41 -8.18 14.80 -3.07
CA SER A 41 -7.82 13.40 -2.78
C SER A 41 -6.58 13.27 -1.87
N ASN A 42 -5.88 14.36 -1.54
CA ASN A 42 -4.67 14.35 -0.72
C ASN A 42 -4.87 14.95 0.70
N GLN A 43 -6.08 15.41 1.08
CA GLN A 43 -6.31 16.07 2.38
C GLN A 43 -6.91 15.19 3.49
N SER A 44 -6.84 13.87 3.37
CA SER A 44 -7.01 12.96 4.51
C SER A 44 -6.27 11.64 4.27
N ASP A 45 -6.27 11.19 3.01
CA ASP A 45 -5.77 9.87 2.64
C ASP A 45 -5.22 9.95 1.21
N GLY A 46 -4.02 10.52 1.06
CA GLY A 46 -3.25 10.35 -0.18
C GLY A 46 -3.06 8.86 -0.49
N PRO A 47 -2.56 8.46 -1.68
CA PRO A 47 -2.40 7.05 -2.04
C PRO A 47 -1.70 6.30 -0.90
N SER A 48 -2.47 5.47 -0.18
CA SER A 48 -2.06 4.86 1.07
C SER A 48 -0.94 3.88 0.74
N MET A 49 0.30 4.30 0.96
CA MET A 49 1.48 3.50 0.67
C MET A 49 1.71 2.59 1.87
N TYR A 50 1.20 1.37 1.78
CA TYR A 50 1.38 0.37 2.83
C TYR A 50 2.85 -0.07 2.90
N VAL A 51 3.55 0.32 3.97
CA VAL A 51 4.92 -0.14 4.24
C VAL A 51 4.85 -1.24 5.29
N LEU A 52 5.07 -2.49 4.86
CA LEU A 52 5.21 -3.63 5.75
C LEU A 52 6.67 -4.06 5.78
N SER A 53 7.20 -4.27 6.98
CA SER A 53 8.56 -4.79 7.19
C SER A 53 8.48 -6.10 7.97
N THR A 54 9.33 -7.05 7.63
CA THR A 54 9.45 -8.31 8.35
C THR A 54 10.81 -8.45 8.97
N ALA A 55 10.87 -9.04 10.15
CA ALA A 55 12.10 -9.45 10.80
C ALA A 55 11.92 -10.86 11.36
N ASP A 56 12.88 -11.73 11.04
CA ASP A 56 12.95 -13.05 11.68
C ASP A 56 13.27 -12.89 13.15
N HIS A 57 12.65 -13.72 13.99
CA HIS A 57 13.00 -13.74 15.40
C HIS A 57 14.37 -14.41 15.59
N ALA A 58 15.26 -13.78 16.36
CA ALA A 58 16.66 -14.22 16.49
C ALA A 58 16.82 -15.42 17.43
N ASP A 59 15.93 -15.55 18.41
CA ASP A 59 15.97 -16.58 19.45
C ASP A 59 15.16 -17.83 19.05
N ASP A 60 15.46 -18.95 19.71
CA ASP A 60 14.69 -20.18 19.55
C ASP A 60 13.25 -20.00 20.04
N VAL A 61 12.33 -20.65 19.31
CA VAL A 61 10.87 -20.57 19.55
C VAL A 61 10.55 -21.34 20.84
N GLU A 62 10.76 -20.70 21.99
CA GLU A 62 10.17 -21.11 23.27
C GLU A 62 8.74 -20.55 23.37
N ASP A 63 7.89 -21.07 24.26
CA ASP A 63 6.49 -20.62 24.42
C ASP A 63 6.38 -19.08 24.31
N ASP A 64 5.56 -18.61 23.36
CA ASP A 64 5.34 -17.20 22.99
C ASP A 64 6.48 -16.48 22.22
N ALA A 65 7.62 -17.13 21.93
CA ALA A 65 8.66 -16.58 21.06
C ALA A 65 8.21 -16.70 19.60
N GLY A 66 7.93 -15.55 19.00
CA GLY A 66 7.49 -15.46 17.61
C GLY A 66 8.43 -16.17 16.63
N LEU A 67 7.87 -16.71 15.56
CA LEU A 67 8.62 -17.14 14.39
C LEU A 67 9.18 -15.92 13.64
N MET A 68 8.32 -14.93 13.42
CA MET A 68 8.64 -13.70 12.68
C MET A 68 7.79 -12.54 13.17
N THR A 69 8.33 -11.35 12.99
CA THR A 69 7.76 -10.08 13.40
C THR A 69 7.39 -9.30 12.14
N LEU A 70 6.13 -8.90 12.02
CA LEU A 70 5.63 -8.03 10.96
C LEU A 70 5.38 -6.65 11.57
N THR A 71 6.05 -5.61 11.07
CA THR A 71 5.84 -4.23 11.52
C THR A 71 5.17 -3.42 10.42
N PHE A 72 4.13 -2.68 10.79
CA PHE A 72 3.42 -1.80 9.87
C PHE A 72 3.93 -0.36 10.01
N GLY A 73 4.76 0.07 9.05
CA GLY A 73 5.48 1.34 9.14
C GLY A 73 4.71 2.55 8.64
N ASN A 74 3.79 2.37 7.69
CA ASN A 74 2.99 3.44 7.10
C ASN A 74 1.73 2.87 6.47
N GLY A 75 0.62 3.60 6.60
CA GLY A 75 -0.64 3.33 5.95
C GLY A 75 -1.80 3.77 6.83
N ASN A 76 -3.00 3.42 6.39
CA ASN A 76 -4.22 3.55 7.18
C ASN A 76 -4.45 2.27 7.98
N ASP A 77 -5.28 2.35 9.02
CA ASP A 77 -5.60 1.20 9.86
C ASP A 77 -6.30 0.12 9.01
N LEU A 78 -5.81 -1.11 9.12
CA LEU A 78 -6.30 -2.25 8.37
C LEU A 78 -7.31 -3.03 9.20
N ASP A 79 -8.51 -3.20 8.67
CA ASP A 79 -9.52 -4.08 9.27
C ASP A 79 -9.08 -5.53 9.13
N TRP A 80 -9.11 -6.29 10.24
CA TRP A 80 -8.77 -7.72 10.25
C TRP A 80 -9.66 -8.55 9.33
N ALA A 81 -10.84 -8.08 8.91
CA ALA A 81 -11.66 -8.75 7.90
C ALA A 81 -11.06 -8.70 6.48
N LEU A 82 -10.15 -7.74 6.22
CA LEU A 82 -9.51 -7.53 4.92
C LEU A 82 -8.06 -8.04 4.86
N VAL A 83 -7.51 -8.45 6.01
CA VAL A 83 -6.14 -8.93 6.13
C VAL A 83 -6.13 -10.47 6.14
N GLN A 84 -5.30 -11.05 5.27
CA GLN A 84 -4.96 -12.46 5.32
C GLN A 84 -3.43 -12.60 5.41
N ILE A 85 -2.97 -13.32 6.42
CA ILE A 85 -1.55 -13.57 6.65
C ILE A 85 -1.24 -14.99 6.19
N GLU A 86 -0.22 -15.13 5.33
CA GLU A 86 0.20 -16.42 4.80
C GLU A 86 1.73 -16.57 4.90
N ILE A 87 2.17 -17.73 5.38
CA ILE A 87 3.57 -18.13 5.42
C ILE A 87 3.77 -19.28 4.45
N ILE A 88 4.78 -19.19 3.59
CA ILE A 88 5.11 -20.25 2.65
C ILE A 88 6.25 -21.08 3.20
N LYS A 89 6.01 -22.38 3.40
CA LYS A 89 7.04 -23.37 3.76
C LYS A 89 7.04 -24.49 2.72
N ASP A 90 8.21 -24.78 2.14
CA ASP A 90 8.37 -25.84 1.13
C ASP A 90 7.37 -25.73 -0.04
N SER A 91 7.04 -24.51 -0.47
CA SER A 91 6.05 -24.20 -1.51
C SER A 91 4.60 -24.55 -1.15
N VAL A 92 4.32 -24.86 0.13
CA VAL A 92 2.96 -25.03 0.65
C VAL A 92 2.58 -23.77 1.42
N PRO A 93 1.53 -23.06 1.00
CA PRO A 93 1.02 -21.90 1.72
C PRO A 93 0.30 -22.34 3.00
N VAL A 94 0.63 -21.68 4.11
CA VAL A 94 -0.03 -21.87 5.41
C VAL A 94 -0.64 -20.54 5.83
N THR A 95 -1.97 -20.49 5.87
CA THR A 95 -2.69 -19.32 6.39
C THR A 95 -2.59 -19.28 7.91
N CYS A 96 -2.23 -18.12 8.44
CA CYS A 96 -2.24 -17.83 9.86
C CYS A 96 -3.60 -17.26 10.27
N ASP A 97 -4.06 -17.65 11.45
CA ASP A 97 -5.22 -17.04 12.08
C ASP A 97 -4.91 -15.58 12.41
N ASN A 98 -5.84 -14.67 12.10
CA ASN A 98 -5.79 -13.29 12.56
C ASN A 98 -5.90 -13.25 14.10
N PRO A 99 -5.52 -12.13 14.75
CA PRO A 99 -5.68 -11.99 16.20
C PRO A 99 -7.10 -12.33 16.66
N ASP A 100 -7.18 -12.90 17.86
CA ASP A 100 -8.41 -13.42 18.49
C ASP A 100 -9.09 -14.62 17.80
N LEU A 101 -8.55 -15.08 16.66
CA LEU A 101 -8.96 -16.35 16.06
C LEU A 101 -8.04 -17.47 16.54
N THR A 102 -8.62 -18.66 16.68
CA THR A 102 -7.90 -19.87 17.11
C THR A 102 -8.37 -21.06 16.31
N GLY A 103 -7.45 -21.94 15.93
CA GLY A 103 -7.75 -23.25 15.33
C GLY A 103 -6.91 -23.60 14.10
N GLY A 104 -6.16 -22.65 13.57
CA GLY A 104 -5.18 -22.81 12.50
C GLY A 104 -3.81 -23.27 12.98
N ASN A 105 -2.93 -23.54 12.00
CA ASN A 105 -1.56 -24.06 12.21
C ASN A 105 -0.54 -22.95 12.55
N CYS A 106 -0.98 -21.71 12.48
CA CYS A 106 -0.23 -20.50 12.77
C CYS A 106 -1.21 -19.47 13.34
N GLY A 107 -0.78 -18.67 14.31
CA GLY A 107 -1.57 -17.61 14.91
C GLY A 107 -0.80 -16.28 14.96
N ALA A 108 -1.50 -15.19 14.66
CA ALA A 108 -1.00 -13.84 14.78
C ALA A 108 -1.38 -13.22 16.13
N SER A 109 -0.42 -12.62 16.82
CA SER A 109 -0.65 -11.85 18.04
C SER A 109 -0.22 -10.40 17.86
N GLN A 110 -1.14 -9.48 18.10
CA GLN A 110 -0.91 -8.05 17.97
C GLN A 110 -0.19 -7.51 19.21
N HIS A 111 0.83 -6.68 18.97
CA HIS A 111 1.63 -6.03 19.99
C HIS A 111 1.76 -4.53 19.71
N GLY A 112 1.36 -3.73 20.69
CA GLY A 112 1.25 -2.27 20.56
C GLY A 112 -0.19 -1.82 20.30
N GLY A 113 -0.35 -0.57 19.88
CA GLY A 113 -1.66 -0.04 19.47
C GLY A 113 -2.45 0.73 20.50
N ALA A 114 -3.49 1.40 20.02
CA ALA A 114 -4.56 1.95 20.84
C ALA A 114 -5.66 0.90 21.10
N ASP A 115 -6.07 0.16 20.07
CA ASP A 115 -7.16 -0.81 20.14
C ASP A 115 -6.84 -2.10 19.33
N GLY A 116 -7.10 -3.28 19.90
CA GLY A 116 -6.83 -4.59 19.25
C GLY A 116 -7.80 -4.98 18.12
N THR A 117 -8.54 -4.01 17.58
CA THR A 117 -9.64 -4.25 16.62
C THR A 117 -9.22 -4.05 15.16
N SER A 118 -8.07 -3.44 14.94
CA SER A 118 -7.50 -3.17 13.62
C SER A 118 -5.99 -3.20 13.70
N TRP A 119 -5.31 -3.46 12.59
CA TRP A 119 -3.87 -3.33 12.52
C TRP A 119 -3.49 -1.88 12.21
N GLU A 120 -3.02 -1.17 13.23
CA GLU A 120 -2.69 0.26 13.19
C GLU A 120 -1.23 0.52 12.81
N LYS A 121 -0.96 1.71 12.29
CA LYS A 121 0.41 2.11 11.97
C LYS A 121 1.30 2.16 13.23
N GLY A 122 2.52 1.67 13.10
CA GLY A 122 3.50 1.57 14.19
C GLY A 122 3.34 0.33 15.05
N GLU A 123 2.31 -0.49 14.82
CA GLU A 123 2.13 -1.75 15.51
C GLU A 123 2.95 -2.87 14.92
N THR A 124 3.11 -3.90 15.75
CA THR A 124 3.88 -5.08 15.42
C THR A 124 3.03 -6.33 15.64
N ILE A 125 2.99 -7.20 14.64
CA ILE A 125 2.34 -8.50 14.70
C ILE A 125 3.41 -9.56 14.85
N ILE A 126 3.25 -10.43 15.82
CA ILE A 126 4.12 -11.57 16.05
C ILE A 126 3.39 -12.82 15.56
N LEU A 127 4.03 -13.56 14.65
CA LEU A 127 3.48 -14.82 14.16
C LEU A 127 4.05 -15.96 14.99
N SER A 128 3.19 -16.88 15.41
CA SER A 128 3.54 -18.07 16.19
C SER A 128 3.00 -19.32 15.50
N SER A 129 3.67 -20.46 15.67
CA SER A 129 3.17 -21.73 15.14
C SER A 129 2.37 -22.46 16.20
N THR A 130 1.08 -22.64 15.95
CA THR A 130 0.20 -23.49 16.74
C THR A 130 0.21 -24.91 16.15
N GLY A 131 0.83 -25.86 16.84
CA GLY A 131 0.85 -27.28 16.43
C GLY A 131 2.08 -27.75 15.64
N GLY A 132 3.20 -26.99 15.67
CA GLY A 132 4.52 -27.47 15.23
C GLY A 132 4.73 -27.58 13.70
N VAL A 133 3.72 -27.23 12.90
CA VAL A 133 3.75 -27.29 11.43
C VAL A 133 4.78 -26.29 10.87
N VAL A 134 4.91 -25.13 11.52
CA VAL A 134 5.85 -24.06 11.16
C VAL A 134 6.92 -23.92 12.27
N SER A 135 7.59 -25.02 12.59
CA SER A 135 8.76 -25.02 13.48
C SER A 135 10.02 -24.60 12.71
N ARG A 136 10.81 -23.70 13.29
CA ARG A 136 12.14 -23.28 12.80
C ARG A 136 13.11 -24.45 12.98
N THR A 137 13.04 -25.42 12.07
CA THR A 137 14.03 -26.51 12.04
C THR A 137 15.27 -25.94 11.39
N THR A 138 16.27 -25.56 12.19
CA THR A 138 17.63 -25.14 11.84
C THR A 138 18.01 -25.31 10.35
N ALA A 139 17.50 -24.44 9.48
CA ALA A 139 17.81 -24.46 8.06
C ALA A 139 17.39 -23.12 7.45
N THR A 140 18.40 -22.30 7.23
CA THR A 140 18.53 -21.26 6.22
C THR A 140 17.47 -21.34 5.11
N SER A 141 16.31 -20.73 5.31
CA SER A 141 15.33 -20.52 4.27
C SER A 141 14.74 -19.13 4.48
N LEU A 142 15.44 -18.15 3.91
CA LEU A 142 14.87 -16.83 3.65
C LEU A 142 13.53 -17.05 2.93
N CYS A 143 12.42 -16.82 3.63
CA CYS A 143 11.08 -16.86 3.06
C CYS A 143 10.99 -15.75 2.00
N PRO A 144 10.98 -16.06 0.69
CA PRO A 144 10.85 -15.04 -0.33
C PRO A 144 9.36 -14.74 -0.49
N LEU A 145 8.90 -13.61 0.05
CA LEU A 145 7.55 -13.13 -0.19
C LEU A 145 7.42 -12.69 -1.66
N LEU A 146 6.69 -13.49 -2.45
CA LEU A 146 6.06 -13.02 -3.69
C LEU A 146 4.76 -12.31 -3.29
N PHE A 147 4.77 -10.98 -3.32
CA PHE A 147 3.55 -10.20 -3.39
C PHE A 147 3.04 -10.30 -4.84
N THR A 148 1.87 -10.91 -5.05
CA THR A 148 1.10 -10.82 -6.30
C THR A 148 -0.03 -9.83 -6.16
#